data_AF-A0A067PFL0-F1
#
_entry.id   AF-A0A067PFL0-F1
#
_cell.length_a   1.000
_cell.length_b   1.000
_cell.length_c   1.000
_cell.angle_alpha   90.00
_cell.angle_beta   90.00
_cell.angle_gamma   90.00
#
_symmetry.space_group_name_H-M   'P 1'
#
loop_
_entity.id
_entity.type
_entity.pdbx_description
1 polymer ?
#
loop_
_entity_poly.entity_id
_entity_poly.type
_entity_poly.pdbx_seq_one_letter_code
_entity_poly.pdbx_strand_id
1 'polypeptide(L)'
;MSISYLLDYSLPVVGIELCVVWILVRTVLEPWFMPRVFHQAWPDMDLTARRSLTNHVVSFALKVTCCVGAYSIWEILIAQKPFDVPIRDSHHWKTTNGDILAFCYLTVPSIYLFEIIYRNNISVVSAIHHIAAIIINILGLMVVISHGQEGYLAETEFKLILIYGTFEMIFEIFPHLAVMFYRIMRNNPSLLHKMFLYTAIGIFTGTFLEQGAIFYFYARVWKNLTVFFKATGPILHCCFMAAQIHGGRVCWQIARKMRQEVVEAKERAKVAAAVEASTSDATVDLEKGLSGAEIPPLMKGDTSSLASGSHFNVDRDSQSVDAKDYVAAMTKPTNIVVS
;
A
#
# COMPACT_ATOMS: atom_id res chain seq x y z
N MET A 1 -3.97 34.88 20.96
CA MET A 1 -3.45 34.47 19.65
C MET A 1 -4.20 33.22 19.25
N SER A 2 -4.94 33.26 18.14
CA SER A 2 -5.67 32.10 17.62
C SER A 2 -4.74 31.26 16.74
N ILE A 3 -4.89 29.93 16.76
CA ILE A 3 -4.06 29.01 15.97
C ILE A 3 -4.31 29.20 14.47
N SER A 4 -5.57 29.10 14.02
CA SER A 4 -5.96 29.39 12.65
C SER A 4 -7.47 29.52 12.54
N TYR A 5 -7.91 30.55 11.82
CA TYR A 5 -9.32 30.73 11.49
C TYR A 5 -9.92 29.54 10.73
N LEU A 6 -9.11 28.76 10.00
CA LEU A 6 -9.58 27.58 9.25
C LEU A 6 -10.22 26.51 10.15
N LEU A 7 -9.76 26.40 11.41
CA LEU A 7 -10.27 25.37 12.34
C LEU A 7 -11.74 25.58 12.69
N ASP A 8 -12.20 26.84 12.73
CA ASP A 8 -13.61 27.19 12.96
C ASP A 8 -14.52 26.74 11.79
N TYR A 9 -13.93 26.54 10.60
CA TYR A 9 -14.59 26.07 9.38
C TYR A 9 -14.17 24.65 8.99
N SER A 10 -13.70 23.87 9.96
CA SER A 10 -13.25 22.48 9.76
C SER A 10 -14.20 21.63 8.92
N LEU A 11 -15.49 21.59 9.25
CA LEU A 11 -16.47 20.80 8.51
C LEU A 11 -16.63 21.27 7.04
N PRO A 12 -16.88 22.57 6.75
CA PRO A 12 -16.85 23.08 5.38
C PRO A 12 -15.55 22.78 4.62
N VAL A 13 -14.39 22.93 5.27
CA VAL A 13 -13.08 22.70 4.63
C VAL A 13 -12.94 21.23 4.21
N VAL A 14 -13.20 20.28 5.11
CA VAL A 14 -13.19 18.84 4.82
C VAL A 14 -14.19 18.50 3.71
N GLY A 15 -15.39 19.08 3.76
CA GLY A 15 -16.41 18.87 2.73
C GLY A 15 -15.98 19.34 1.34
N ILE A 16 -15.41 20.56 1.25
CA ILE A 16 -14.89 21.12 0.00
C ILE A 16 -13.73 20.27 -0.53
N GLU A 17 -12.81 19.85 0.33
CA GLU A 17 -11.70 19.01 -0.06
C GLU A 17 -12.16 17.67 -0.65
N LEU A 18 -13.13 17.00 -0.01
CA LEU A 18 -13.72 15.76 -0.54
C LEU A 18 -14.40 15.98 -1.90
N CYS A 19 -15.09 17.11 -2.11
CA CYS A 19 -15.65 17.47 -3.41
C CYS A 19 -14.56 17.67 -4.47
N VAL A 20 -13.49 18.38 -4.14
CA VAL A 20 -12.34 18.60 -5.04
C VAL A 20 -11.67 17.27 -5.40
N VAL A 21 -11.39 16.43 -4.40
CA VAL A 21 -10.81 15.09 -4.61
C VAL A 21 -11.72 14.27 -5.53
N TRP A 22 -13.04 14.26 -5.30
CA TRP A 22 -13.98 13.53 -6.15
C TRP A 22 -13.95 14.03 -7.59
N ILE A 23 -13.98 15.35 -7.82
CA ILE A 23 -13.91 15.94 -9.18
C ILE A 23 -12.60 15.53 -9.84
N LEU A 24 -11.46 15.69 -9.16
CA LEU A 24 -10.15 15.34 -9.70
C LEU A 24 -10.06 13.85 -10.05
N VAL A 25 -10.56 12.98 -9.17
CA VAL A 25 -10.56 11.53 -9.40
C VAL A 25 -11.34 11.19 -10.67
N ARG A 26 -12.56 11.74 -10.81
CA ARG A 26 -13.47 11.39 -11.90
C ARG A 26 -13.12 12.02 -13.25
N THR A 27 -12.56 13.23 -13.24
CA THR A 27 -12.35 14.00 -14.47
C THR A 27 -10.91 13.92 -14.98
N VAL A 28 -9.93 13.78 -14.08
CA VAL A 28 -8.51 13.82 -14.43
C VAL A 28 -7.84 12.48 -14.12
N LEU A 29 -7.99 11.97 -12.90
CA LEU A 29 -7.17 10.85 -12.44
C LEU A 29 -7.53 9.56 -13.20
N GLU A 30 -8.75 9.05 -13.06
CA GLU A 30 -9.18 7.79 -13.68
C GLU A 30 -9.13 7.82 -15.22
N PRO A 31 -9.61 8.86 -15.93
CA PRO A 31 -9.65 8.85 -17.39
C PRO A 31 -8.31 9.19 -18.05
N TRP A 32 -7.51 10.07 -17.43
CA TRP A 32 -6.34 10.66 -18.09
C TRP A 32 -5.01 10.24 -17.45
N PHE A 33 -4.89 10.31 -16.12
CA PHE A 33 -3.62 10.05 -15.43
C PHE A 33 -3.34 8.55 -15.28
N MET A 34 -4.30 7.77 -14.79
CA MET A 34 -4.10 6.35 -14.47
C MET A 34 -3.68 5.52 -15.70
N PRO A 35 -4.31 5.64 -16.88
CA PRO A 35 -3.87 4.90 -18.08
C PRO A 35 -2.47 5.31 -18.56
N ARG A 36 -2.06 6.57 -18.33
CA ARG A 36 -0.74 7.07 -18.75
C ARG A 36 0.39 6.64 -17.83
N VAL A 37 0.15 6.65 -16.53
CA VAL A 37 1.20 6.30 -15.55
C VAL A 37 1.36 4.78 -15.44
N PHE A 38 0.24 4.06 -15.37
CA PHE A 38 0.23 2.61 -15.15
C PHE A 38 0.20 1.78 -16.44
N HIS A 39 0.14 2.44 -17.61
CA HIS A 39 0.23 1.82 -18.94
C HIS A 39 -0.66 0.57 -19.07
N GLN A 40 -0.07 -0.58 -19.44
CA GLN A 40 -0.76 -1.85 -19.66
C GLN A 40 -1.38 -2.43 -18.37
N ALA A 41 -0.84 -2.10 -17.20
CA ALA A 41 -1.38 -2.63 -15.94
C ALA A 41 -2.81 -2.10 -15.66
N TRP A 42 -3.13 -0.87 -16.06
CA TRP A 42 -4.44 -0.26 -15.80
C TRP A 42 -5.62 -0.90 -16.56
N PRO A 43 -5.59 -1.05 -17.90
CA PRO A 43 -6.69 -1.66 -18.64
C PRO A 43 -6.90 -3.14 -18.29
N ASP A 44 -5.86 -3.86 -17.87
CA ASP A 44 -5.96 -5.28 -17.54
C ASP A 44 -6.56 -5.56 -16.16
N MET A 45 -6.63 -4.54 -15.29
CA MET A 45 -7.22 -4.66 -13.96
C MET A 45 -8.76 -4.67 -14.01
N ASP A 46 -9.36 -5.49 -13.14
CA ASP A 46 -10.79 -5.44 -12.85
C ASP A 46 -11.16 -4.14 -12.10
N LEU A 47 -12.46 -3.84 -12.02
CA LEU A 47 -12.93 -2.61 -11.38
C LEU A 47 -12.48 -2.50 -9.91
N THR A 48 -12.41 -3.62 -9.20
CA THR A 48 -11.99 -3.67 -7.79
C THR A 48 -10.51 -3.30 -7.65
N ALA A 49 -9.63 -3.88 -8.46
CA ALA A 49 -8.20 -3.55 -8.46
C ALA A 49 -7.96 -2.11 -8.93
N ARG A 50 -8.70 -1.62 -9.94
CA ARG A 50 -8.61 -0.21 -10.39
C ARG A 50 -8.96 0.76 -9.28
N ARG A 51 -10.09 0.56 -8.58
CA ARG A 51 -10.48 1.40 -7.43
C ARG A 51 -9.47 1.30 -6.29
N SER A 52 -8.98 0.10 -5.96
CA SER A 52 -7.93 -0.05 -4.96
C SER A 52 -6.67 0.75 -5.34
N LEU A 53 -6.22 0.67 -6.59
CA LEU A 53 -5.05 1.38 -7.04
C LEU A 53 -5.25 2.91 -7.06
N THR A 54 -6.37 3.39 -7.60
CA THR A 54 -6.73 4.82 -7.53
C THR A 54 -6.76 5.32 -6.11
N ASN A 55 -7.31 4.53 -5.18
CA ASN A 55 -7.32 4.86 -3.77
C ASN A 55 -5.90 5.12 -3.24
N HIS A 56 -4.97 4.18 -3.46
CA HIS A 56 -3.59 4.37 -2.99
C HIS A 56 -2.90 5.57 -3.65
N VAL A 57 -3.19 5.88 -4.92
CA VAL A 57 -2.64 7.06 -5.61
C VAL A 57 -3.17 8.36 -4.99
N VAL A 58 -4.48 8.47 -4.75
CA VAL A 58 -5.09 9.66 -4.13
C VAL A 58 -4.56 9.85 -2.72
N SER A 59 -4.58 8.79 -1.90
CA SER A 59 -4.06 8.85 -0.53
C SER A 59 -2.58 9.24 -0.51
N PHE A 60 -1.76 8.67 -1.40
CA PHE A 60 -0.36 9.06 -1.54
C PHE A 60 -0.22 10.54 -1.93
N ALA A 61 -0.98 11.02 -2.91
CA ALA A 61 -0.91 12.41 -3.37
C ALA A 61 -1.33 13.42 -2.29
N LEU A 62 -2.39 13.14 -1.53
CA LEU A 62 -2.83 13.98 -0.42
C LEU A 62 -1.79 13.98 0.71
N LYS A 63 -1.23 12.83 1.05
CA LYS A 63 -0.15 12.70 2.05
C LYS A 63 1.11 13.47 1.65
N VAL A 64 1.51 13.42 0.38
CA VAL A 64 2.60 14.23 -0.18
C VAL A 64 2.25 15.73 -0.14
N THR A 65 0.99 16.09 -0.37
CA THR A 65 0.54 17.49 -0.26
C THR A 65 0.71 18.00 1.17
N CYS A 66 0.43 17.19 2.19
CA CYS A 66 0.68 17.55 3.59
C CYS A 66 2.16 17.80 3.92
N CYS A 67 3.11 17.38 3.07
CA CYS A 67 4.53 17.70 3.29
C CYS A 67 4.83 19.20 3.21
N VAL A 68 3.93 20.04 2.65
CA VAL A 68 4.07 21.50 2.72
C VAL A 68 4.08 22.01 4.17
N GLY A 69 3.48 21.26 5.10
CA GLY A 69 3.50 21.57 6.53
C GLY A 69 4.83 21.29 7.23
N ALA A 70 5.79 20.61 6.58
CA ALA A 70 7.06 20.24 7.22
C ALA A 70 7.86 21.45 7.75
N TYR A 71 7.86 22.56 6.99
CA TYR A 71 8.49 23.80 7.43
C TYR A 71 7.79 24.38 8.66
N SER A 72 6.45 24.47 8.63
CA SER A 72 5.68 24.99 9.77
C SER A 72 5.80 24.09 11.00
N ILE A 73 5.87 22.76 10.85
CA ILE A 73 6.16 21.82 11.93
C ILE A 73 7.51 22.15 12.57
N TRP A 74 8.55 22.36 11.74
CA TRP A 74 9.87 22.73 12.24
C TRP A 74 9.84 24.05 13.02
N GLU A 75 9.19 25.09 12.49
CA GLU A 75 9.11 26.39 13.15
C GLU A 75 8.36 26.32 14.49
N ILE A 76 7.25 25.60 14.55
CA ILE A 76 6.42 25.50 15.76
C ILE A 76 7.04 24.55 16.80
N LEU A 77 7.49 23.36 16.40
CA LEU A 77 7.94 22.34 17.34
C LEU A 77 9.42 22.46 17.72
N ILE A 78 10.27 22.93 16.81
CA ILE A 78 11.72 23.00 17.06
C ILE A 78 12.13 24.43 17.37
N ALA A 79 11.75 25.40 16.53
CA ALA A 79 12.07 26.81 16.76
C ALA A 79 11.14 27.49 17.79
N GLN A 80 10.09 26.80 18.26
CA GLN A 80 9.14 27.28 19.26
C GLN A 80 8.49 28.63 18.88
N LYS A 81 8.28 28.88 17.59
CA LYS A 81 7.58 30.06 17.11
C LYS A 81 6.07 29.97 17.42
N PRO A 82 5.38 31.10 17.63
CA PRO A 82 3.93 31.14 17.71
C PRO A 82 3.25 30.72 16.39
N PHE A 83 2.00 30.25 16.48
CA PHE A 83 1.22 29.78 15.33
C PHE A 83 0.84 30.90 14.35
N ASP A 84 0.59 32.11 14.85
CA ASP A 84 0.13 33.28 14.09
C ASP A 84 1.26 34.03 13.35
N VAL A 85 2.50 33.53 13.43
CA VAL A 85 3.63 34.09 12.71
C VAL A 85 3.45 33.89 11.20
N PRO A 86 3.49 34.97 10.38
CA PRO A 86 3.48 34.86 8.93
C PRO A 86 4.71 34.10 8.42
N ILE A 87 4.52 33.24 7.42
CA ILE A 87 5.63 32.46 6.82
C ILE A 87 6.61 33.36 6.07
N ARG A 88 6.12 34.49 5.55
CA ARG A 88 6.93 35.48 4.85
C ARG A 88 6.46 36.88 5.22
N ASP A 89 7.40 37.77 5.50
CA ASP A 89 7.16 39.19 5.80
C ASP A 89 6.68 40.03 4.60
N SER A 90 6.03 39.42 3.61
CA SER A 90 5.53 40.15 2.44
C SER A 90 4.16 40.76 2.73
N HIS A 91 3.99 42.04 2.39
CA HIS A 91 2.74 42.79 2.62
C HIS A 91 1.49 42.19 1.95
N HIS A 92 1.63 41.27 0.99
CA HIS A 92 0.52 40.76 0.18
C HIS A 92 -0.05 39.40 0.61
N TRP A 93 0.72 38.57 1.32
CA TRP A 93 0.32 37.21 1.69
C TRP A 93 0.49 37.01 3.19
N LYS A 94 -0.63 37.00 3.93
CA LYS A 94 -0.66 36.83 5.39
C LYS A 94 -0.95 35.38 5.81
N THR A 95 -0.41 34.40 5.10
CA THR A 95 -0.54 33.00 5.51
C THR A 95 0.39 32.73 6.68
N THR A 96 -0.19 32.22 7.78
CA THR A 96 0.54 31.88 9.00
C THR A 96 0.97 30.42 9.02
N ASN A 97 1.90 30.07 9.91
CA ASN A 97 2.23 28.67 10.17
C ASN A 97 1.01 27.88 10.64
N GLY A 98 0.17 28.49 11.48
CA GLY A 98 -1.08 27.91 11.94
C GLY A 98 -2.02 27.57 10.80
N ASP A 99 -2.14 28.43 9.77
CA ASP A 99 -3.00 28.16 8.61
C ASP A 99 -2.54 26.94 7.79
N ILE A 100 -1.22 26.82 7.53
CA ILE A 100 -0.68 25.66 6.82
C ILE A 100 -0.89 24.38 7.63
N LEU A 101 -0.64 24.44 8.93
CA LEU A 101 -0.79 23.29 9.82
C LEU A 101 -2.25 22.89 9.98
N ALA A 102 -3.17 23.86 10.07
CA ALA A 102 -4.61 23.62 10.09
C ALA A 102 -5.10 23.00 8.79
N PHE A 103 -4.61 23.45 7.63
CA PHE A 103 -4.90 22.80 6.35
C PHE A 103 -4.44 21.34 6.34
N CYS A 104 -3.17 21.08 6.66
CA CYS A 104 -2.64 19.70 6.69
C CYS A 104 -3.41 18.83 7.68
N TYR A 105 -3.78 19.40 8.83
CA TYR A 105 -4.55 18.75 9.87
C TYR A 105 -5.96 18.34 9.41
N LEU A 106 -6.65 19.21 8.68
CA LEU A 106 -7.98 18.95 8.13
C LEU A 106 -7.94 18.03 6.90
N THR A 107 -6.81 17.96 6.18
CA THR A 107 -6.61 16.97 5.10
C THR A 107 -6.57 15.54 5.61
N VAL A 108 -6.08 15.29 6.82
CA VAL A 108 -6.02 13.93 7.40
C VAL A 108 -7.40 13.23 7.44
N PRO A 109 -8.46 13.79 8.04
CA PRO A 109 -9.77 13.17 8.01
C PRO A 109 -10.35 13.08 6.59
N SER A 110 -10.05 14.02 5.68
CA SER A 110 -10.44 13.92 4.28
C SER A 110 -9.85 12.69 3.59
N ILE A 111 -8.57 12.38 3.85
CA ILE A 111 -7.92 11.16 3.35
C ILE A 111 -8.69 9.93 3.84
N TYR A 112 -8.88 9.79 5.15
CA TYR A 112 -9.53 8.59 5.71
C TYR A 112 -10.99 8.43 5.30
N LEU A 113 -11.74 9.52 5.21
CA LEU A 113 -13.11 9.51 4.70
C LEU A 113 -13.14 9.06 3.24
N PHE A 114 -12.26 9.61 2.41
CA PHE A 114 -12.13 9.19 1.02
C PHE A 114 -11.84 7.70 0.92
N GLU A 115 -10.90 7.18 1.72
CA GLU A 115 -10.53 5.76 1.68
C GLU A 115 -11.66 4.82 2.11
N ILE A 116 -12.43 5.18 3.14
CA ILE A 116 -13.58 4.40 3.57
C ILE A 116 -14.65 4.36 2.49
N ILE A 117 -14.96 5.52 1.88
CA ILE A 117 -16.08 5.65 0.94
C ILE A 117 -15.73 5.11 -0.45
N TYR A 118 -14.49 5.30 -0.90
CA TYR A 118 -14.09 4.98 -2.27
C TYR A 118 -13.68 3.51 -2.46
N ARG A 119 -13.18 2.83 -1.41
CA ARG A 119 -12.81 1.41 -1.50
C ARG A 119 -14.04 0.50 -1.54
N ASN A 120 -14.04 -0.47 -2.47
CA ASN A 120 -15.10 -1.50 -2.53
C ASN A 120 -14.98 -2.54 -1.41
N ASN A 121 -13.74 -2.85 -1.00
CA ASN A 121 -13.45 -3.85 0.02
C ASN A 121 -12.41 -3.25 0.96
N ILE A 122 -12.79 -3.02 2.21
CA ILE A 122 -11.91 -2.60 3.29
C ILE A 122 -11.94 -3.68 4.37
N SER A 123 -10.78 -4.04 4.91
CA SER A 123 -10.76 -4.96 6.05
C SER A 123 -11.38 -4.27 7.26
N VAL A 124 -12.04 -5.04 8.13
CA VAL A 124 -12.61 -4.51 9.38
C VAL A 124 -11.55 -3.81 10.23
N VAL A 125 -10.32 -4.35 10.24
CA VAL A 125 -9.19 -3.76 10.98
C VAL A 125 -8.80 -2.39 10.40
N SER A 126 -8.69 -2.26 9.08
CA SER A 126 -8.40 -0.98 8.42
C SER A 126 -9.56 0.01 8.58
N ALA A 127 -10.81 -0.44 8.48
CA ALA A 127 -11.97 0.44 8.71
C ALA A 127 -11.97 1.00 10.15
N ILE A 128 -11.71 0.15 11.15
CA ILE A 128 -11.59 0.58 12.56
C ILE A 128 -10.41 1.55 12.73
N HIS A 129 -9.26 1.29 12.09
CA HIS A 129 -8.10 2.20 12.08
C HIS A 129 -8.50 3.61 11.62
N HIS A 130 -9.17 3.69 10.46
CA HIS A 130 -9.54 4.96 9.84
C HIS A 130 -10.59 5.69 10.68
N ILE A 131 -11.60 4.96 11.19
CA ILE A 131 -12.62 5.53 12.07
C ILE A 131 -11.99 6.04 13.37
N ALA A 132 -11.07 5.29 13.98
CA ALA A 132 -10.37 5.72 15.19
C ALA A 132 -9.54 6.99 14.93
N ALA A 133 -8.81 7.07 13.81
CA ALA A 133 -8.05 8.25 13.42
C ALA A 133 -8.95 9.49 13.24
N ILE A 134 -10.11 9.33 12.57
CA ILE A 134 -11.11 10.40 12.41
C ILE A 134 -11.66 10.84 13.78
N ILE A 135 -11.98 9.90 14.67
CA ILE A 135 -12.50 10.21 16.01
C ILE A 135 -11.45 10.97 16.83
N ILE A 136 -10.18 10.53 16.83
CA ILE A 136 -9.08 11.22 17.51
C ILE A 136 -8.96 12.65 16.99
N ASN A 137 -9.02 12.85 15.67
CA ASN A 137 -9.00 14.18 15.05
C ASN A 137 -10.19 15.05 15.51
N ILE A 138 -11.42 14.52 15.46
CA ILE A 138 -12.60 15.28 15.92
C ILE A 138 -12.46 15.67 17.40
N LEU A 139 -12.06 14.73 18.26
CA LEU A 139 -11.89 14.96 19.68
C LEU A 139 -10.83 16.02 19.98
N GLY A 140 -9.68 15.94 19.31
CA GLY A 140 -8.62 16.91 19.43
C GLY A 140 -9.04 18.31 18.96
N LEU A 141 -9.74 18.39 17.83
CA LEU A 141 -10.29 19.64 17.33
C LEU A 141 -11.32 20.25 18.29
N MET A 142 -12.18 19.43 18.90
CA MET A 142 -13.15 19.89 19.90
C MET A 142 -12.45 20.53 21.11
N VAL A 143 -11.33 19.97 21.57
CA VAL A 143 -10.53 20.57 22.65
C VAL A 143 -9.96 21.92 22.23
N VAL A 144 -9.40 22.01 21.01
CA VAL A 144 -8.84 23.25 20.48
C VAL A 144 -9.89 24.35 20.34
N ILE A 145 -11.05 24.05 19.73
CA ILE A 145 -12.12 25.03 19.51
C ILE A 145 -12.80 25.44 20.83
N SER A 146 -13.05 24.50 21.75
CA SER A 146 -13.71 24.80 23.03
C SER A 146 -12.92 25.75 23.93
N HIS A 147 -11.60 25.86 23.72
CA HIS A 147 -10.73 26.81 24.41
C HIS A 147 -10.44 28.07 23.59
N GLY A 148 -11.23 28.32 22.54
CA GLY A 148 -11.08 29.51 21.68
C GLY A 148 -9.80 29.51 20.85
N GLN A 149 -9.18 28.34 20.65
CA GLN A 149 -7.86 28.18 20.01
C GLN A 149 -6.72 28.92 20.72
N GLU A 150 -6.89 29.28 22.00
CA GLU A 150 -5.87 30.01 22.76
C GLU A 150 -5.48 29.26 24.03
N GLY A 151 -4.27 29.56 24.52
CA GLY A 151 -3.79 29.07 25.81
C GLY A 151 -3.16 27.69 25.76
N TYR A 152 -2.56 27.32 26.91
CA TYR A 152 -1.68 26.16 27.02
C TYR A 152 -2.33 24.85 26.56
N LEU A 153 -3.60 24.61 26.90
CA LEU A 153 -4.26 23.36 26.57
C LEU A 153 -4.55 23.23 25.06
N ALA A 154 -5.10 24.28 24.44
CA ALA A 154 -5.38 24.28 23.00
C ALA A 154 -4.09 24.12 22.18
N GLU A 155 -3.05 24.89 22.52
CA GLU A 155 -1.76 24.80 21.83
C GLU A 155 -1.10 23.43 22.00
N THR A 156 -1.13 22.87 23.22
CA THR A 156 -0.50 21.58 23.49
C THR A 156 -1.24 20.45 22.79
N GLU A 157 -2.57 20.49 22.79
CA GLU A 157 -3.40 19.52 22.08
C GLU A 157 -3.16 19.60 20.57
N PHE A 158 -3.14 20.80 20.01
CA PHE A 158 -2.85 20.98 18.59
C PHE A 158 -1.44 20.47 18.24
N LYS A 159 -0.41 20.78 19.05
CA LYS A 159 0.95 20.22 18.87
C LYS A 159 0.97 18.70 18.96
N LEU A 160 0.24 18.11 19.91
CA LEU A 160 0.14 16.66 20.07
C LEU A 160 -0.42 16.01 18.80
N ILE A 161 -1.50 16.56 18.27
CA ILE A 161 -2.14 16.01 17.08
C ILE A 161 -1.27 16.22 15.84
N LEU A 162 -0.52 17.34 15.74
CA LEU A 162 0.44 17.55 14.66
C LEU A 162 1.57 16.51 14.70
N ILE A 163 2.11 16.20 15.87
CA ILE A 163 3.13 15.16 16.04
C ILE A 163 2.57 13.81 15.58
N TYR A 164 1.39 13.45 16.08
CA TYR A 164 0.69 12.23 15.70
C TYR A 164 0.47 12.15 14.19
N GLY A 165 -0.14 13.18 13.60
CA GLY A 165 -0.38 13.27 12.16
C GLY A 165 0.92 13.19 11.35
N THR A 166 2.02 13.76 11.84
CA THR A 166 3.32 13.68 11.16
C THR A 166 3.83 12.24 11.06
N PHE A 167 3.79 11.50 12.17
CA PHE A 167 4.18 10.08 12.17
C PHE A 167 3.31 9.28 11.20
N GLU A 168 1.99 9.45 11.29
CA GLU A 168 1.06 8.73 10.45
C GLU A 168 1.26 9.06 8.96
N MET A 169 1.39 10.34 8.59
CA MET A 169 1.66 10.73 7.20
C MET A 169 2.97 10.14 6.68
N ILE A 170 4.06 10.19 7.44
CA ILE A 170 5.37 9.67 6.99
C ILE A 170 5.34 8.15 6.83
N PHE A 171 4.85 7.42 7.84
CA PHE A 171 4.95 5.97 7.83
C PHE A 171 3.91 5.30 6.95
N GLU A 172 2.74 5.92 6.75
CA GLU A 172 1.67 5.37 5.91
C GLU A 172 1.91 5.63 4.41
N ILE A 173 2.76 6.59 4.03
CA ILE A 173 3.21 6.77 2.63
C ILE A 173 3.84 5.48 2.06
N PHE A 174 4.66 4.78 2.87
CA PHE A 174 5.38 3.58 2.43
C PHE A 174 4.46 2.42 2.01
N PRO A 175 3.41 2.04 2.77
CA PRO A 175 2.43 1.06 2.32
C PRO A 175 1.71 1.44 1.02
N HIS A 176 1.27 2.70 0.86
CA HIS A 176 0.64 3.13 -0.40
C HIS A 176 1.58 2.94 -1.58
N LEU A 177 2.83 3.39 -1.44
CA LEU A 177 3.84 3.28 -2.46
C LEU A 177 4.16 1.80 -2.78
N ALA A 178 4.29 0.95 -1.75
CA ALA A 178 4.52 -0.48 -1.91
C ALA A 178 3.39 -1.17 -2.68
N VAL A 179 2.12 -0.84 -2.41
CA VAL A 179 0.98 -1.40 -3.15
C VAL A 179 0.94 -0.90 -4.60
N MET A 180 1.23 0.38 -4.85
CA MET A 180 1.34 0.91 -6.21
C MET A 180 2.42 0.17 -7.01
N PHE A 181 3.60 -0.01 -6.43
CA PHE A 181 4.69 -0.76 -7.06
C PHE A 181 4.39 -2.25 -7.19
N TYR A 182 3.65 -2.85 -6.25
CA TYR A 182 3.17 -4.23 -6.39
C TYR A 182 2.31 -4.42 -7.64
N ARG A 183 1.51 -3.42 -7.99
CA ARG A 183 0.65 -3.43 -9.18
C ARG A 183 1.42 -3.18 -10.48
N ILE A 184 2.43 -2.32 -10.47
CA ILE A 184 3.23 -2.00 -11.67
C ILE A 184 4.30 -3.06 -11.94
N MET A 185 5.04 -3.48 -10.91
CA MET A 185 6.26 -4.27 -11.03
C MET A 185 6.07 -5.70 -10.52
N ARG A 186 4.90 -6.30 -10.77
CA ARG A 186 4.59 -7.67 -10.32
C ARG A 186 5.62 -8.72 -10.79
N ASN A 187 6.27 -8.45 -11.92
CA ASN A 187 7.27 -9.32 -12.56
C ASN A 187 8.65 -9.29 -11.89
N ASN A 188 8.89 -8.39 -10.93
CA ASN A 188 10.15 -8.32 -10.18
C ASN A 188 9.93 -8.65 -8.69
N PRO A 189 9.74 -9.93 -8.34
CA PRO A 189 9.48 -10.34 -6.96
C PRO A 189 10.66 -10.04 -6.02
N SER A 190 11.88 -9.86 -6.53
CA SER A 190 13.05 -9.48 -5.72
C SER A 190 12.94 -8.05 -5.20
N LEU A 191 12.55 -7.11 -6.07
CA LEU A 191 12.32 -5.72 -5.68
C LEU A 191 11.13 -5.62 -4.72
N LEU A 192 10.00 -6.24 -5.06
CA LEU A 192 8.80 -6.26 -4.24
C LEU A 192 9.07 -6.85 -2.84
N HIS A 193 9.83 -7.94 -2.73
CA HIS A 193 10.23 -8.51 -1.44
C HIS A 193 10.93 -7.47 -0.55
N LYS A 194 11.94 -6.79 -1.10
CA LYS A 194 12.71 -5.77 -0.37
C LYS A 194 11.81 -4.60 0.04
N MET A 195 10.98 -4.11 -0.87
CA MET A 195 10.06 -3.01 -0.61
C MET A 195 9.09 -3.34 0.54
N PHE A 196 8.34 -4.44 0.45
CA PHE A 196 7.41 -4.82 1.52
C PHE A 196 8.12 -5.13 2.84
N LEU A 197 9.35 -5.64 2.81
CA LEU A 197 10.16 -5.86 4.00
C LEU A 197 10.52 -4.54 4.68
N TYR A 198 11.04 -3.57 3.92
CA TYR A 198 11.38 -2.25 4.46
C TYR A 198 10.14 -1.49 4.94
N THR A 199 9.02 -1.59 4.20
CA THR A 199 7.73 -1.05 4.62
C THR A 199 7.28 -1.69 5.94
N ALA A 200 7.37 -3.01 6.10
CA ALA A 200 6.99 -3.68 7.35
C ALA A 200 7.85 -3.22 8.53
N ILE A 201 9.17 -3.15 8.35
CA ILE A 201 10.11 -2.64 9.37
C ILE A 201 9.76 -1.19 9.71
N GLY A 202 9.54 -0.35 8.69
CA GLY A 202 9.15 1.05 8.84
C GLY A 202 7.87 1.22 9.65
N ILE A 203 6.82 0.44 9.35
CA ILE A 203 5.57 0.44 10.10
C ILE A 203 5.83 0.07 11.57
N PHE A 204 6.53 -1.03 11.86
CA PHE A 204 6.79 -1.42 13.25
C PHE A 204 7.58 -0.35 14.00
N THR A 205 8.69 0.12 13.44
CA THR A 205 9.52 1.16 14.05
C THR A 205 8.73 2.46 14.23
N GLY A 206 7.97 2.88 13.21
CA GLY A 206 7.12 4.06 13.25
C GLY A 206 6.08 3.98 14.36
N THR A 207 5.33 2.88 14.44
CA THR A 207 4.36 2.64 15.51
C THR A 207 4.98 2.76 16.90
N PHE A 208 6.12 2.11 17.17
CA PHE A 208 6.72 2.19 18.50
C PHE A 208 7.24 3.60 18.85
N LEU A 209 7.82 4.31 17.88
CA LEU A 209 8.28 5.69 18.07
C LEU A 209 7.11 6.64 18.31
N GLU A 210 6.07 6.51 17.51
CA GLU A 210 4.83 7.28 17.61
C GLU A 210 4.18 7.08 18.98
N GLN A 211 3.94 5.83 19.39
CA GLN A 211 3.34 5.56 20.70
C GLN A 211 4.23 6.05 21.84
N GLY A 212 5.55 5.89 21.74
CA GLY A 212 6.49 6.45 22.72
C GLY A 212 6.37 7.97 22.85
N ALA A 213 6.27 8.69 21.74
CA ALA A 213 6.07 10.14 21.73
C ALA A 213 4.72 10.53 22.35
N ILE A 214 3.64 9.85 21.97
CA ILE A 214 2.29 10.10 22.51
C ILE A 214 2.28 9.88 24.02
N PHE A 215 2.76 8.74 24.52
CA PHE A 215 2.81 8.46 25.95
C PHE A 215 3.60 9.53 26.71
N TYR A 216 4.72 9.97 26.16
CA TYR A 216 5.51 11.05 26.75
C TYR A 216 4.72 12.36 26.85
N PHE A 217 4.03 12.78 25.79
CA PHE A 217 3.19 13.97 25.82
C PHE A 217 1.99 13.81 26.75
N TYR A 218 1.32 12.66 26.70
CA TYR A 218 0.17 12.34 27.53
C TYR A 218 0.50 12.44 29.02
N ALA A 219 1.68 11.94 29.42
CA ALA A 219 2.17 12.08 30.79
C ALA A 219 2.33 13.54 31.22
N ARG A 220 2.70 14.44 30.29
CA ARG A 220 2.84 15.88 30.58
C ARG A 220 1.51 16.61 30.68
N VAL A 221 0.54 16.26 29.85
CA VAL A 221 -0.79 16.92 29.86
C VAL A 221 -1.80 16.26 30.81
N TRP A 222 -1.47 15.10 31.38
CA TRP A 222 -2.38 14.26 32.17
C TRP A 222 -3.19 15.03 33.22
N LYS A 223 -2.57 15.97 33.94
CA LYS A 223 -3.27 16.72 35.01
C LYS A 223 -4.38 17.62 34.48
N ASN A 224 -4.25 18.11 33.25
CA ASN A 224 -5.17 19.07 32.64
C ASN A 224 -6.26 18.39 31.80
N LEU A 225 -6.12 17.09 31.52
CA LEU A 225 -7.11 16.34 30.75
C LEU A 225 -8.33 15.96 31.59
N THR A 226 -9.50 16.04 30.96
CA THR A 226 -10.75 15.55 31.54
C THR A 226 -10.70 14.04 31.74
N VAL A 227 -11.53 13.52 32.65
CA VAL A 227 -11.60 12.08 32.92
C VAL A 227 -11.99 11.28 31.67
N PHE A 228 -12.84 11.86 30.82
CA PHE A 228 -13.22 11.27 29.55
C PHE A 228 -12.00 10.98 28.67
N PHE A 229 -11.14 11.98 28.41
CA PHE A 229 -9.94 11.78 27.61
C PHE A 229 -8.97 10.80 28.25
N LYS A 230 -8.78 10.86 29.58
CA LYS A 230 -7.93 9.90 30.32
C LYS A 230 -8.32 8.44 30.09
N ALA A 231 -9.60 8.16 29.88
CA ALA A 231 -10.09 6.83 29.56
C ALA A 231 -10.04 6.53 28.05
N THR A 232 -10.56 7.42 27.22
CA THR A 232 -10.71 7.15 25.77
C THR A 232 -9.39 7.19 25.01
N GLY A 233 -8.48 8.10 25.36
CA GLY A 233 -7.17 8.22 24.71
C GLY A 233 -6.39 6.91 24.69
N PRO A 234 -6.07 6.31 25.86
CA PRO A 234 -5.35 5.03 25.90
C PRO A 234 -6.04 3.88 25.16
N ILE A 235 -7.37 3.81 25.22
CA ILE A 235 -8.14 2.78 24.50
C ILE A 235 -7.97 2.96 22.99
N LEU A 236 -8.15 4.18 22.48
CA LEU A 236 -8.00 4.50 21.07
C LEU A 236 -6.57 4.23 20.57
N HIS A 237 -5.54 4.60 21.33
CA HIS A 237 -4.14 4.31 20.98
C HIS A 237 -3.81 2.82 20.99
N CYS A 238 -4.39 2.03 21.92
CA CYS A 238 -4.25 0.57 21.89
C CYS A 238 -4.87 -0.05 20.64
N CYS A 239 -6.08 0.37 20.26
CA CYS A 239 -6.73 -0.06 19.03
C CYS A 239 -5.92 0.31 17.79
N PHE A 240 -5.42 1.55 17.76
CA PHE A 240 -4.62 2.08 16.66
C PHE A 240 -3.29 1.33 16.50
N MET A 241 -2.55 1.14 17.60
CA MET A 241 -1.33 0.34 17.62
C MET A 241 -1.57 -1.09 17.14
N ALA A 242 -2.67 -1.73 17.59
CA ALA A 242 -3.02 -3.08 17.13
C ALA A 242 -3.28 -3.13 15.62
N ALA A 243 -3.95 -2.11 15.06
CA ALA A 243 -4.20 -2.01 13.63
C ALA A 243 -2.92 -1.77 12.82
N GLN A 244 -2.03 -0.87 13.25
CA GLN A 244 -0.75 -0.64 12.58
C GLN A 244 0.15 -1.89 12.64
N ILE A 245 0.23 -2.58 13.79
CA ILE A 245 0.95 -3.86 13.92
C ILE A 245 0.37 -4.91 12.96
N HIS A 246 -0.95 -4.96 12.82
CA HIS A 246 -1.59 -5.84 11.84
C HIS A 246 -1.16 -5.49 10.41
N GLY A 247 -1.14 -4.22 10.02
CA GLY A 247 -0.66 -3.76 8.72
C GLY A 247 0.80 -4.13 8.45
N GLY A 248 1.68 -3.93 9.43
CA GLY A 248 3.08 -4.35 9.37
C GLY A 248 3.22 -5.87 9.18
N ARG A 249 2.41 -6.67 9.88
CA ARG A 249 2.37 -8.13 9.73
C ARG A 249 1.92 -8.55 8.33
N VAL A 250 0.92 -7.89 7.74
CA VAL A 250 0.48 -8.16 6.36
C VAL A 250 1.59 -7.86 5.36
N CYS A 251 2.27 -6.71 5.49
CA CYS A 251 3.42 -6.37 4.64
C CYS A 251 4.54 -7.41 4.76
N TRP A 252 4.84 -7.87 5.98
CA TRP A 252 5.83 -8.92 6.22
C TRP A 252 5.45 -10.26 5.57
N GLN A 253 4.17 -10.63 5.61
CA GLN A 253 3.68 -11.85 4.96
C GLN A 253 3.82 -11.77 3.44
N ILE A 254 3.48 -10.63 2.84
CA ILE A 254 3.67 -10.40 1.40
C ILE A 254 5.15 -10.45 1.06
N ALA A 255 6.02 -9.82 1.86
CA ALA A 255 7.46 -9.89 1.66
C ALA A 255 7.98 -11.34 1.67
N ARG A 256 7.52 -12.17 2.62
CA ARG A 256 7.89 -13.60 2.68
C ARG A 256 7.41 -14.36 1.45
N LYS A 257 6.19 -14.10 0.99
CA LYS A 257 5.67 -14.73 -0.23
C LYS A 257 6.51 -14.36 -1.46
N MET A 258 6.82 -13.07 -1.64
CA MET A 258 7.67 -12.63 -2.75
C MET A 258 9.07 -13.24 -2.69
N ARG A 259 9.64 -13.45 -1.49
CA ARG A 259 10.90 -14.17 -1.31
C ARG A 259 10.82 -15.63 -1.78
N GLN A 260 9.71 -16.32 -1.49
CA GLN A 260 9.49 -17.70 -1.93
C GLN A 260 9.43 -17.77 -3.46
N GLU A 261 8.71 -16.86 -4.11
CA GLU A 261 8.65 -16.78 -5.58
C GLU A 261 10.03 -16.57 -6.22
N VAL A 262 10.90 -15.76 -5.60
CA VAL A 262 12.29 -15.59 -6.06
C VAL A 262 13.10 -16.88 -5.96
N VAL A 263 12.94 -17.64 -4.87
CA VAL A 263 13.65 -18.91 -4.67
C VAL A 263 13.16 -19.93 -5.68
N GLU A 264 11.85 -20.08 -5.86
CA GLU A 264 11.25 -20.98 -6.84
C GLU A 264 11.69 -20.66 -8.27
N ALA A 265 11.74 -19.38 -8.65
CA ALA A 265 12.22 -18.96 -9.97
C ALA A 265 13.69 -19.34 -10.20
N LYS A 266 14.53 -19.22 -9.17
CA LYS A 266 15.95 -19.63 -9.24
C LYS A 266 16.11 -21.14 -9.39
N GLU A 267 15.33 -21.93 -8.64
CA GLU A 267 15.37 -23.38 -8.75
C GLU A 267 14.88 -23.85 -10.13
N ARG A 268 13.81 -23.24 -10.67
CA ARG A 268 13.36 -23.53 -12.05
C ARG A 268 14.42 -23.21 -13.09
N ALA A 269 15.12 -22.08 -12.96
CA ALA A 269 16.20 -21.71 -13.87
C ALA A 269 17.38 -22.70 -13.82
N LYS A 270 17.73 -23.20 -12.62
CA LYS A 270 18.76 -24.24 -12.47
C LYS A 270 18.37 -25.56 -13.14
N VAL A 271 17.12 -25.99 -12.96
CA VAL A 271 16.60 -27.22 -13.60
C VAL A 271 16.60 -27.06 -15.12
N ALA A 272 16.14 -25.93 -15.64
CA ALA A 272 16.16 -25.66 -17.08
C ALA A 272 17.59 -25.69 -17.65
N ALA A 273 18.55 -25.02 -17.00
CA ALA A 273 19.95 -25.03 -17.40
C ALA A 273 20.58 -26.44 -17.36
N ALA A 274 20.20 -27.27 -16.38
CA ALA A 274 20.66 -28.66 -16.29
C ALA A 274 20.08 -29.54 -17.42
N VAL A 275 18.83 -29.31 -17.83
CA VAL A 275 18.18 -30.01 -18.96
C VAL A 275 18.80 -29.59 -20.30
N GLU A 276 19.10 -28.31 -20.48
CA GLU A 276 19.81 -27.81 -21.68
C GLU A 276 21.23 -28.38 -21.78
N ALA A 277 21.95 -28.46 -20.66
CA ALA A 277 23.29 -29.07 -20.62
C ALA A 277 23.27 -30.56 -21.00
N SER A 278 22.30 -31.34 -20.50
CA SER A 278 22.21 -32.78 -20.80
C SER A 278 21.75 -33.08 -22.24
N THR A 279 20.93 -32.22 -22.84
CA THR A 279 20.51 -32.35 -24.25
C THR A 279 21.62 -31.94 -25.23
N SER A 280 22.48 -30.99 -24.87
CA SER A 280 23.67 -30.65 -25.65
C SER A 280 24.68 -31.80 -25.71
N ASP A 281 24.89 -32.53 -24.62
CA ASP A 281 25.80 -33.69 -24.63
C ASP A 281 25.24 -34.86 -25.46
N ALA A 282 23.92 -35.07 -25.45
CA ALA A 282 23.28 -36.15 -26.19
C ALA A 282 23.26 -35.94 -27.72
N THR A 283 23.41 -34.70 -28.21
CA THR A 283 23.39 -34.39 -29.65
C THR A 283 24.76 -34.52 -30.34
N VAL A 284 25.86 -34.52 -29.57
CA VAL A 284 27.23 -34.65 -30.12
C VAL A 284 27.57 -36.10 -30.53
N ASP A 285 26.89 -37.11 -29.97
CA ASP A 285 27.16 -38.52 -30.28
C ASP A 285 26.34 -39.09 -31.45
N LEU A 286 25.28 -38.41 -31.91
CA LEU A 286 24.46 -38.90 -33.03
C LEU A 286 25.08 -38.64 -34.42
N GLU A 287 25.93 -37.61 -34.59
CA GLU A 287 26.61 -37.36 -35.87
C GLU A 287 27.78 -38.32 -36.15
N LYS A 288 28.38 -38.94 -35.12
CA LYS A 288 29.43 -39.95 -35.32
C LYS A 288 28.92 -41.35 -35.68
N GLY A 289 27.63 -41.63 -35.48
CA GLY A 289 27.03 -42.93 -35.76
C GLY A 289 26.40 -43.11 -37.15
N LEU A 290 26.19 -42.03 -37.92
CA LEU A 290 25.41 -42.06 -39.17
C LEU A 290 26.24 -42.07 -40.47
N SER A 291 27.57 -42.14 -40.38
CA SER A 291 28.46 -42.22 -41.57
C SER A 291 28.63 -43.63 -42.16
N GLY A 292 27.88 -44.64 -41.69
CA GLY A 292 28.08 -46.05 -42.08
C GLY A 292 26.85 -46.87 -42.44
N ALA A 293 25.65 -46.30 -42.50
CA ALA A 293 24.44 -47.06 -42.83
C ALA A 293 24.09 -46.96 -44.33
N GLU A 294 24.49 -47.99 -45.09
CA GLU A 294 24.00 -48.24 -46.45
C GLU A 294 22.46 -48.31 -46.45
N ILE A 295 21.85 -47.55 -47.35
CA ILE A 295 20.41 -47.52 -47.60
C ILE A 295 20.03 -48.78 -48.40
N PRO A 296 19.23 -49.72 -47.86
CA PRO A 296 18.71 -50.83 -48.65
C PRO A 296 17.63 -50.33 -49.63
N PRO A 297 17.50 -50.97 -50.80
CA PRO A 297 16.59 -50.51 -51.83
C PRO A 297 15.11 -50.67 -51.43
N LEU A 298 14.35 -49.59 -51.69
CA LEU A 298 12.89 -49.51 -51.58
C LEU A 298 12.22 -50.67 -52.34
N MET A 299 11.58 -51.59 -51.63
CA MET A 299 10.55 -52.45 -52.21
C MET A 299 9.19 -51.75 -52.17
N LYS A 300 8.66 -51.48 -53.37
CA LYS A 300 7.26 -51.16 -53.61
C LYS A 300 6.41 -52.40 -53.32
N GLY A 301 5.42 -52.27 -52.45
CA GLY A 301 4.39 -53.28 -52.23
C GLY A 301 3.04 -52.59 -51.98
N ASP A 302 2.08 -52.93 -52.83
CA ASP A 302 0.76 -52.31 -52.96
C ASP A 302 -0.24 -52.64 -51.83
N THR A 303 -1.13 -51.67 -51.64
CA THR A 303 -2.53 -51.69 -51.16
C THR A 303 -3.16 -53.00 -50.64
N SER A 304 -3.81 -52.93 -49.45
CA SER A 304 -5.28 -52.94 -49.29
C SER A 304 -5.83 -53.65 -48.03
N SER A 305 -6.75 -52.94 -47.35
CA SER A 305 -8.00 -53.44 -46.75
C SER A 305 -8.07 -53.97 -45.29
N LEU A 306 -9.18 -53.53 -44.65
CA LEU A 306 -10.01 -54.17 -43.60
C LEU A 306 -9.41 -54.35 -42.19
N ALA A 307 -9.89 -53.68 -41.13
CA ALA A 307 -11.21 -53.64 -40.46
C ALA A 307 -11.28 -54.55 -39.22
N SER A 308 -11.88 -53.97 -38.15
CA SER A 308 -12.56 -54.64 -37.03
C SER A 308 -11.72 -55.28 -35.90
N GLY A 309 -12.07 -54.92 -34.65
CA GLY A 309 -12.07 -55.91 -33.56
C GLY A 309 -11.50 -55.51 -32.19
N SER A 310 -12.37 -54.98 -31.33
CA SER A 310 -12.57 -55.32 -29.90
C SER A 310 -11.41 -55.36 -28.88
N HIS A 311 -11.60 -54.54 -27.83
CA HIS A 311 -11.42 -54.80 -26.39
C HIS A 311 -10.24 -55.64 -25.90
N PHE A 312 -9.30 -54.96 -25.22
CA PHE A 312 -8.70 -55.52 -24.00
C PHE A 312 -8.42 -54.42 -22.99
N ASN A 313 -8.99 -54.61 -21.80
CA ASN A 313 -8.90 -53.75 -20.63
C ASN A 313 -7.69 -54.20 -19.81
N VAL A 314 -6.73 -53.31 -19.55
CA VAL A 314 -5.67 -53.53 -18.54
C VAL A 314 -5.53 -52.25 -17.74
N ASP A 315 -6.15 -52.25 -16.57
CA ASP A 315 -5.80 -51.39 -15.46
C ASP A 315 -4.32 -51.58 -15.11
N ARG A 316 -3.55 -50.49 -15.22
CA ARG A 316 -2.31 -50.30 -14.47
C ARG A 316 -2.09 -48.83 -14.21
N ASP A 317 -2.39 -48.44 -12.98
CA ASP A 317 -1.96 -47.23 -12.32
C ASP A 317 -0.47 -46.96 -12.58
N SER A 318 -0.21 -45.92 -13.37
CA SER A 318 1.03 -45.17 -13.32
C SER A 318 0.69 -43.72 -13.69
N GLN A 319 0.52 -42.88 -12.67
CA GLN A 319 0.35 -41.45 -12.82
C GLN A 319 1.65 -40.83 -13.37
N SER A 320 1.82 -40.84 -14.70
CA SER A 320 2.68 -39.86 -15.34
C SER A 320 1.89 -38.55 -15.42
N VAL A 321 2.11 -37.66 -14.46
CA VAL A 321 1.57 -36.30 -14.49
C VAL A 321 2.20 -35.60 -15.71
N ASP A 322 1.38 -35.37 -16.73
CA ASP A 322 1.78 -34.70 -17.96
C ASP A 322 2.23 -33.27 -17.62
N ALA A 323 3.43 -32.89 -18.05
CA ALA A 323 4.02 -31.58 -17.75
C ALA A 323 3.14 -30.42 -18.25
N LYS A 324 2.22 -30.68 -19.19
CA LYS A 324 1.21 -29.73 -19.66
C LYS A 324 0.16 -29.39 -18.60
N ASP A 325 -0.22 -30.33 -17.74
CA ASP A 325 -1.21 -30.09 -16.67
C ASP A 325 -0.61 -29.27 -15.51
N TYR A 326 0.71 -29.39 -15.29
CA TYR A 326 1.44 -28.57 -14.31
C TYR A 326 1.56 -27.10 -14.75
N VAL A 327 1.70 -26.84 -16.05
CA VAL A 327 1.77 -25.48 -16.61
C VAL A 327 0.38 -24.81 -16.61
N ALA A 328 -0.69 -25.55 -16.88
CA ALA A 328 -2.07 -25.03 -16.86
C ALA A 328 -2.57 -24.68 -15.44
N ALA A 329 -2.08 -25.38 -14.41
CA ALA A 329 -2.41 -25.08 -13.01
C ALA A 329 -1.72 -23.79 -12.48
N MET A 330 -0.58 -23.40 -13.07
CA MET A 330 0.19 -22.23 -12.63
C MET A 330 -0.24 -20.90 -13.28
N THR A 331 -1.04 -20.93 -14.33
CA THR A 331 -1.55 -19.73 -15.03
C THR A 331 -2.82 -19.14 -14.42
N LYS A 332 -3.38 -19.73 -13.34
CA LYS A 332 -4.51 -19.11 -12.63
C LYS A 332 -3.98 -17.97 -11.73
N PRO A 333 -4.32 -16.69 -12.00
CA PRO A 333 -3.99 -15.61 -11.09
C PRO A 333 -4.67 -15.88 -9.75
N THR A 334 -3.88 -16.07 -8.70
CA THR A 334 -4.40 -16.15 -7.34
C THR A 334 -4.93 -14.75 -7.01
N ASN A 335 -6.25 -14.61 -6.92
CA ASN A 335 -6.90 -13.41 -6.39
C ASN A 335 -6.53 -13.25 -4.92
N ILE A 336 -5.36 -12.67 -4.65
CA ILE A 336 -5.02 -12.17 -3.33
C ILE A 336 -5.74 -10.84 -3.20
N VAL A 337 -6.77 -10.82 -2.36
CA VAL A 337 -7.33 -9.59 -1.84
C VAL A 337 -6.26 -9.00 -0.92
N VAL A 338 -5.42 -8.11 -1.48
CA VAL A 338 -4.57 -7.23 -0.69
C VAL A 338 -5.51 -6.21 -0.07
N SER A 339 -5.94 -6.50 1.15
CA SER A 339 -6.83 -5.68 1.97
C SER A 339 -6.13 -4.46 2.54
#